data_AF-A0A6V8QB98-F1
#
_entry.id   AF-A0A6V8QB98-F1
#
_cell.length_a   1.000
_cell.length_b   1.000
_cell.length_c   1.000
_cell.angle_alpha   90.00
_cell.angle_beta   90.00
_cell.angle_gamma   90.00
#
_symmetry.space_group_name_H-M   'P 1'
#
loop_
_entity.id
_entity.type
_entity.pdbx_description
1 polymer ?
#
loop_
_entity_poly.entity_id
_entity_poly.type
_entity_poly.pdbx_seq_one_letter_code
_entity_poly.pdbx_strand_id
1 'polypeptide(L)'
;MQRVKEERIKGGLSDLKPLEIRLVKGEAESGLWKQLVSTHHYLGYKRAWGRRLRYLVWVGDGAIGAIGWKSGALKLQSRDYFIGWSVEQRKQYLAHILNNDRFVIAEEMRVKNLASHVLARNVRMVSRDWESRYGVKPYLLETFIDPERFSGSSYRAAGWQPIGSTKGYEKLKKGYRYHGKVKEVYVYVVEEEFRRIIGCERRSYPQEGSLTTHKEERLPMMIQKVGYNPDLIDWAGIEKEVVGRIAEELVSFHRLFGDCFR
;
A
#
# COMPACT_ATOMS: atom_id res chain seq x y z
N MET A 1 25.26 -14.23 -18.11
CA MET A 1 24.61 -12.98 -17.69
C MET A 1 25.30 -12.54 -16.41
N GLN A 2 26.15 -11.52 -16.52
CA GLN A 2 27.13 -11.17 -15.50
C GLN A 2 26.61 -10.01 -14.66
N ARG A 3 26.78 -10.09 -13.34
CA ARG A 3 26.50 -9.00 -12.39
C ARG A 3 27.37 -7.81 -12.81
N VAL A 4 26.85 -6.58 -12.74
CA VAL A 4 27.74 -5.40 -12.72
C VAL A 4 28.70 -5.64 -11.55
N LYS A 5 30.01 -5.58 -11.80
CA LYS A 5 31.04 -5.71 -10.77
C LYS A 5 30.68 -4.86 -9.55
N GLU A 6 31.05 -5.33 -8.35
CA GLU A 6 30.76 -4.73 -7.03
C GLU A 6 31.38 -3.34 -6.79
N GLU A 7 31.70 -2.62 -7.86
CA GLU A 7 32.15 -1.24 -7.83
C GLU A 7 30.92 -0.34 -7.63
N ARG A 8 30.94 0.46 -6.56
CA ARG A 8 29.88 1.43 -6.29
C ARG A 8 29.87 2.49 -7.39
N ILE A 9 28.85 2.46 -8.24
CA ILE A 9 28.67 3.48 -9.28
C ILE A 9 28.01 4.71 -8.65
N LYS A 10 28.80 5.78 -8.53
CA LYS A 10 28.34 7.12 -8.20
C LYS A 10 28.46 7.98 -9.47
N GLY A 11 27.36 8.55 -9.92
CA GLY A 11 27.32 9.34 -11.15
C GLY A 11 25.96 10.00 -11.37
N GLY A 12 25.84 10.73 -12.47
CA GLY A 12 24.58 11.27 -12.97
C GLY A 12 23.78 10.21 -13.73
N LEU A 13 22.47 10.45 -13.88
CA LEU A 13 21.61 9.58 -14.71
C LEU A 13 22.08 9.54 -16.18
N SER A 14 22.75 10.60 -16.64
CA SER A 14 23.40 10.68 -17.95
C SER A 14 24.40 9.57 -18.20
N ASP A 15 25.05 9.10 -17.14
CA ASP A 15 26.21 8.20 -17.20
C ASP A 15 25.77 6.73 -17.26
N LEU A 16 24.49 6.47 -17.00
CA LEU A 16 23.89 5.13 -17.00
C LEU A 16 23.25 4.75 -18.34
N LYS A 17 23.77 5.26 -19.46
CA LYS A 17 23.20 4.99 -20.79
C LYS A 17 23.93 3.84 -21.49
N PRO A 18 23.19 2.92 -22.15
CA PRO A 18 21.73 2.86 -22.25
C PRO A 18 21.08 2.27 -20.99
N LEU A 19 20.07 2.96 -20.45
CA LEU A 19 19.21 2.44 -19.37
C LEU A 19 17.94 1.86 -19.98
N GLU A 20 17.77 0.55 -19.81
CA GLU A 20 16.66 -0.20 -20.38
C GLU A 20 15.82 -0.88 -19.30
N ILE A 21 14.52 -0.95 -19.52
CA ILE A 21 13.60 -1.69 -18.65
C ILE A 21 12.97 -2.75 -19.53
N ARG A 22 13.16 -4.02 -19.18
CA ARG A 22 12.73 -5.16 -20.00
C ARG A 22 11.81 -6.06 -19.20
N LEU A 23 10.73 -6.54 -19.83
CA LEU A 23 9.87 -7.56 -19.24
C LEU A 23 10.66 -8.86 -19.11
N VAL A 24 10.60 -9.49 -17.93
CA VAL A 24 11.28 -10.76 -17.64
C VAL A 24 10.71 -11.88 -18.51
N LYS A 25 11.59 -12.58 -19.21
CA LYS A 25 11.30 -13.71 -20.10
C LYS A 25 12.20 -14.91 -19.78
N GLY A 26 11.62 -16.11 -19.86
CA GLY A 26 12.35 -17.35 -19.62
C GLY A 26 12.83 -17.54 -18.18
N GLU A 27 13.57 -18.63 -17.96
CA GLU A 27 14.00 -19.04 -16.63
C GLU A 27 15.19 -18.22 -16.12
N ALA A 28 16.17 -17.92 -16.99
CA ALA A 28 17.38 -17.19 -16.63
C ALA A 28 17.08 -15.80 -16.06
N GLU A 29 16.30 -14.98 -16.77
CA GLU A 29 15.89 -13.65 -16.27
C GLU A 29 14.99 -13.76 -15.03
N SER A 30 14.14 -14.80 -14.95
CA SER A 30 13.36 -15.03 -13.75
C SER A 30 14.25 -15.39 -12.55
N GLY A 31 15.37 -16.09 -12.76
CA GLY A 31 16.38 -16.36 -11.74
C GLY A 31 17.03 -15.07 -11.27
N LEU A 32 17.51 -14.26 -12.21
CA LEU A 32 18.13 -12.96 -11.93
C LEU A 32 17.21 -12.01 -11.18
N TRP A 33 15.94 -11.93 -11.57
CA TRP A 33 14.93 -11.12 -10.87
C TRP A 33 14.73 -11.58 -9.42
N LYS A 34 14.65 -12.90 -9.19
CA LYS A 34 14.52 -13.45 -7.83
C LYS A 34 15.75 -13.12 -7.00
N GLN A 35 16.94 -13.26 -7.57
CA GLN A 35 18.19 -12.93 -6.89
C GLN A 35 18.23 -11.46 -6.46
N LEU A 36 18.02 -10.52 -7.38
CA LEU A 36 18.00 -9.08 -7.08
C LEU A 36 16.99 -8.73 -5.97
N VAL A 37 15.79 -9.31 -6.02
CA VAL A 37 14.76 -9.07 -5.00
C VAL A 37 15.13 -9.72 -3.65
N SER A 38 15.71 -10.92 -3.65
CA SER A 38 16.17 -11.57 -2.42
C SER A 38 17.31 -10.80 -1.75
N THR A 39 18.23 -10.25 -2.54
CA THR A 39 19.41 -9.54 -2.04
C THR A 39 19.07 -8.14 -1.55
N HIS A 40 18.29 -7.36 -2.31
CA HIS A 40 18.13 -5.92 -2.05
C HIS A 40 16.76 -5.51 -1.52
N HIS A 41 15.73 -6.37 -1.58
CA HIS A 41 14.41 -6.01 -1.05
C HIS A 41 14.29 -6.43 0.41
N TYR A 42 13.91 -5.51 1.30
CA TYR A 42 13.77 -5.78 2.75
C TYR A 42 12.76 -6.89 3.13
N LEU A 43 11.79 -7.19 2.25
CA LEU A 43 10.85 -8.32 2.42
C LEU A 43 11.30 -9.62 1.73
N GLY A 44 12.43 -9.56 1.02
CA GLY A 44 12.96 -10.62 0.17
C GLY A 44 11.99 -11.08 -0.93
N TYR A 45 12.39 -12.17 -1.58
CA TYR A 45 11.54 -12.89 -2.51
C TYR A 45 10.57 -13.81 -1.75
N LYS A 46 9.29 -13.73 -2.10
CA LYS A 46 8.27 -14.71 -1.71
C LYS A 46 7.52 -15.14 -2.95
N ARG A 47 7.27 -16.44 -3.10
CA ARG A 47 6.51 -16.96 -4.24
C ARG A 47 5.09 -16.39 -4.20
N ALA A 48 4.76 -15.60 -5.21
CA ALA A 48 3.41 -15.08 -5.43
C ALA A 48 2.65 -15.94 -6.45
N TRP A 49 1.33 -15.93 -6.34
CA TRP A 49 0.39 -16.58 -7.26
C TRP A 49 -0.53 -15.54 -7.89
N GLY A 50 -1.12 -15.86 -9.04
CA GLY A 50 -2.02 -14.96 -9.79
C GLY A 50 -1.32 -14.16 -10.89
N ARG A 51 -2.05 -13.17 -11.42
CA ARG A 51 -1.58 -12.26 -12.48
C ARG A 51 -0.40 -11.44 -11.96
N ARG A 52 0.66 -11.37 -12.75
CA ARG A 52 1.89 -10.67 -12.41
C ARG A 52 2.72 -10.33 -13.62
N LEU A 53 3.41 -9.20 -13.54
CA LEU A 53 4.48 -8.83 -14.47
C LEU A 53 5.74 -8.53 -13.67
N ARG A 54 6.89 -8.85 -14.25
CA ARG A 54 8.20 -8.64 -13.64
C ARG A 54 9.10 -7.98 -14.66
N TYR A 55 9.87 -7.00 -14.23
CA TYR A 55 10.79 -6.26 -15.07
C TYR A 55 12.19 -6.27 -14.46
N LEU A 56 13.19 -6.29 -15.31
CA LEU A 56 14.59 -6.03 -14.97
C LEU A 56 14.99 -4.67 -15.54
N VAL A 57 15.80 -3.94 -14.77
CA VAL A 57 16.41 -2.68 -15.17
C VAL A 57 17.85 -2.98 -15.53
N TRP A 58 18.26 -2.63 -16.75
CA TRP A 58 19.55 -2.93 -17.33
C TRP A 58 20.35 -1.67 -17.60
N VAL A 59 21.66 -1.74 -17.36
CA VAL A 59 22.65 -0.79 -17.86
C VAL A 59 23.76 -1.62 -18.52
N GLY A 60 23.91 -1.49 -19.83
CA GLY A 60 24.72 -2.43 -20.61
C GLY A 60 24.25 -3.88 -20.42
N ASP A 61 25.18 -4.77 -20.12
CA ASP A 61 24.92 -6.21 -19.91
C ASP A 61 24.57 -6.57 -18.45
N GLY A 62 24.43 -5.57 -17.58
CA GLY A 62 24.21 -5.76 -16.15
C GLY A 62 22.83 -5.34 -15.69
N ALA A 63 22.12 -6.25 -14.99
CA ALA A 63 20.87 -5.90 -14.34
C ALA A 63 21.12 -5.20 -13.01
N ILE A 64 20.64 -3.97 -12.90
CA ILE A 64 20.86 -3.07 -11.75
C ILE A 64 19.62 -2.91 -10.87
N GLY A 65 18.49 -3.50 -11.26
CA GLY A 65 17.24 -3.31 -10.53
C GLY A 65 16.14 -4.25 -11.01
N ALA A 66 15.09 -4.35 -10.21
CA ALA A 66 13.96 -5.22 -10.47
C ALA A 66 12.65 -4.57 -10.00
N ILE A 67 11.59 -4.77 -10.80
CA ILE A 67 10.25 -4.26 -10.52
C ILE A 67 9.26 -5.42 -10.61
N GLY A 68 8.32 -5.50 -9.67
CA GLY A 68 7.26 -6.50 -9.59
C GLY A 68 5.89 -5.85 -9.52
N TRP A 69 4.98 -6.40 -10.31
CA TRP A 69 3.58 -6.01 -10.33
C TRP A 69 2.70 -7.23 -10.14
N LYS A 70 1.61 -7.04 -9.41
CA LYS A 70 0.54 -8.02 -9.23
C LYS A 70 -0.81 -7.33 -9.17
N SER A 71 -1.89 -8.10 -9.14
CA SER A 71 -3.23 -7.57 -8.86
C SER A 71 -3.28 -6.77 -7.55
N GLY A 72 -4.10 -5.72 -7.53
CA GLY A 72 -4.32 -4.87 -6.36
C GLY A 72 -4.80 -5.64 -5.11
N ALA A 73 -4.59 -5.04 -3.95
CA ALA A 73 -5.01 -5.61 -2.67
C ALA A 73 -6.54 -5.75 -2.62
N LEU A 74 -7.04 -6.91 -2.17
CA LEU A 74 -8.46 -7.21 -2.14
C LEU A 74 -9.29 -6.19 -1.33
N LYS A 75 -8.74 -5.74 -0.20
CA LYS A 75 -9.37 -4.75 0.69
C LYS A 75 -8.31 -3.75 1.11
N LEU A 76 -8.60 -2.46 0.89
CA LEU A 76 -7.72 -1.37 1.26
C LEU A 76 -8.53 -0.10 1.47
N GLN A 77 -8.75 0.27 2.73
CA GLN A 77 -9.70 1.33 3.08
C GLN A 77 -9.30 2.70 2.48
N SER A 78 -8.02 3.08 2.55
CA SER A 78 -7.55 4.36 2.00
C SER A 78 -7.79 4.48 0.49
N ARG A 79 -7.49 3.43 -0.27
CA ARG A 79 -7.84 3.38 -1.69
C ARG A 79 -9.35 3.42 -1.91
N ASP A 80 -10.10 2.66 -1.14
CA ASP A 80 -11.56 2.59 -1.32
C ASP A 80 -12.20 3.97 -1.08
N TYR A 81 -11.70 4.76 -0.13
CA TYR A 81 -12.10 6.18 0.03
C TYR A 81 -11.62 7.08 -1.10
N PHE A 82 -10.34 6.96 -1.49
CA PHE A 82 -9.78 7.75 -2.60
C PHE A 82 -10.58 7.58 -3.89
N ILE A 83 -10.93 6.33 -4.23
CA ILE A 83 -11.76 6.01 -5.38
C ILE A 83 -13.20 6.50 -5.13
N GLY A 84 -13.76 6.16 -3.96
CA GLY A 84 -15.12 6.48 -3.56
C GLY A 84 -16.17 5.43 -3.96
N TRP A 85 -15.72 4.25 -4.38
CA TRP A 85 -16.59 3.16 -4.83
C TRP A 85 -17.28 2.41 -3.67
N SER A 86 -18.41 1.77 -3.97
CA SER A 86 -19.08 0.84 -3.07
C SER A 86 -18.36 -0.52 -3.00
N VAL A 87 -18.85 -1.43 -2.15
CA VAL A 87 -18.33 -2.79 -2.05
C VAL A 87 -18.59 -3.57 -3.35
N GLU A 88 -19.73 -3.34 -3.99
CA GLU A 88 -20.18 -3.95 -5.24
C GLU A 88 -19.32 -3.45 -6.40
N GLN A 89 -19.15 -2.12 -6.50
CA GLN A 89 -18.26 -1.51 -7.48
C GLN A 89 -16.82 -1.99 -7.30
N ARG A 90 -16.31 -2.10 -6.06
CA ARG A 90 -14.99 -2.69 -5.82
C ARG A 90 -14.92 -4.11 -6.36
N LYS A 91 -15.90 -4.99 -6.09
CA LYS A 91 -15.89 -6.37 -6.60
C LYS A 91 -15.80 -6.41 -8.12
N GLN A 92 -16.52 -5.51 -8.81
CA GLN A 92 -16.54 -5.42 -10.26
C GLN A 92 -15.24 -4.86 -10.84
N TYR A 93 -14.69 -3.80 -10.25
CA TYR A 93 -13.60 -3.02 -10.85
C TYR A 93 -12.21 -3.25 -10.24
N LEU A 94 -12.07 -4.10 -9.21
CA LEU A 94 -10.78 -4.38 -8.58
C LEU A 94 -9.72 -4.92 -9.56
N ALA A 95 -10.13 -5.61 -10.62
CA ALA A 95 -9.22 -6.13 -11.64
C ALA A 95 -8.41 -5.02 -12.34
N HIS A 96 -8.88 -3.78 -12.33
CA HIS A 96 -8.23 -2.60 -12.90
C HIS A 96 -7.21 -1.94 -11.96
N ILE A 97 -6.99 -2.50 -10.77
CA ILE A 97 -5.99 -2.00 -9.81
C ILE A 97 -4.76 -2.90 -9.84
N LEU A 98 -3.58 -2.30 -9.96
CA LEU A 98 -2.30 -3.01 -9.88
C LEU A 98 -1.52 -2.59 -8.64
N ASN A 99 -0.89 -3.55 -7.97
CA ASN A 99 0.03 -3.29 -6.88
C ASN A 99 1.48 -3.44 -7.34
N ASN A 100 2.28 -2.39 -7.17
CA ASN A 100 3.73 -2.50 -7.26
C ASN A 100 4.24 -3.12 -5.97
N ASP A 101 4.45 -4.43 -6.00
CA ASP A 101 4.73 -5.20 -4.79
C ASP A 101 6.23 -5.37 -4.52
N ARG A 102 7.08 -5.17 -5.53
CA ARG A 102 8.53 -5.15 -5.41
C ARG A 102 9.11 -4.03 -6.26
N PHE A 103 9.98 -3.25 -5.66
CA PHE A 103 10.82 -2.31 -6.39
C PHE A 103 12.18 -2.25 -5.72
N VAL A 104 13.23 -2.60 -6.46
CA VAL A 104 14.61 -2.53 -6.00
C VAL A 104 15.50 -1.92 -7.07
N ILE A 105 16.45 -1.13 -6.61
CA ILE A 105 17.66 -0.76 -7.31
C ILE A 105 18.79 -1.31 -6.45
N ALA A 106 19.78 -1.95 -7.06
CA ALA A 106 20.92 -2.53 -6.36
C ALA A 106 21.60 -1.48 -5.47
N GLU A 107 22.00 -1.85 -4.25
CA GLU A 107 22.52 -0.91 -3.25
C GLU A 107 23.83 -0.23 -3.70
N GLU A 108 24.55 -0.92 -4.57
CA GLU A 108 25.76 -0.48 -5.23
C GLU A 108 25.50 0.70 -6.18
N MET A 109 24.25 0.92 -6.62
CA MET A 109 23.84 1.96 -7.55
C MET A 109 23.30 3.20 -6.85
N ARG A 110 24.20 4.08 -6.42
CA ARG A 110 23.84 5.36 -5.77
C ARG A 110 23.80 6.51 -6.77
N VAL A 111 22.83 6.45 -7.68
CA VAL A 111 22.62 7.49 -8.70
C VAL A 111 21.38 8.32 -8.38
N LYS A 112 21.55 9.64 -8.32
CA LYS A 112 20.48 10.58 -8.00
C LYS A 112 19.36 10.47 -9.04
N ASN A 113 18.11 10.46 -8.58
CA ASN A 113 16.89 10.39 -9.41
C ASN A 113 16.71 9.11 -10.25
N LEU A 114 17.58 8.11 -10.11
CA LEU A 114 17.48 6.85 -10.85
C LEU A 114 16.17 6.12 -10.54
N ALA A 115 15.83 5.98 -9.26
CA ALA A 115 14.64 5.24 -8.84
C ALA A 115 13.34 5.85 -9.37
N SER A 116 13.18 7.18 -9.25
CA SER A 116 11.99 7.88 -9.77
C SER A 116 11.94 7.87 -11.29
N HIS A 117 13.08 8.01 -11.97
CA HIS A 117 13.16 7.90 -13.43
C HIS A 117 12.72 6.52 -13.93
N VAL A 118 13.19 5.45 -13.29
CA VAL A 118 12.80 4.06 -13.59
C VAL A 118 11.31 3.84 -13.35
N LEU A 119 10.79 4.28 -12.19
CA LEU A 119 9.36 4.15 -11.86
C LEU A 119 8.48 4.87 -12.89
N ALA A 120 8.78 6.13 -13.21
CA ALA A 120 7.99 6.92 -14.14
C ALA A 120 7.94 6.30 -15.55
N ARG A 121 9.03 5.66 -16.00
CA ARG A 121 9.05 4.90 -17.26
C ARG A 121 8.24 3.61 -17.16
N ASN A 122 8.40 2.87 -16.07
CA ASN A 122 7.77 1.56 -15.93
C ASN A 122 6.24 1.64 -15.75
N VAL A 123 5.71 2.70 -15.14
CA VAL A 123 4.25 2.95 -15.03
C VAL A 123 3.54 2.90 -16.39
N ARG A 124 4.15 3.49 -17.43
CA ARG A 124 3.59 3.46 -18.80
C ARG A 124 3.70 2.07 -19.43
N MET A 125 4.82 1.39 -19.19
CA MET A 125 5.06 0.04 -19.72
C MET A 125 4.11 -0.99 -19.12
N VAL A 126 3.97 -1.01 -17.78
CA VAL A 126 3.11 -1.98 -17.10
C VAL A 126 1.66 -1.82 -17.52
N SER A 127 1.19 -0.59 -17.74
CA SER A 127 -0.19 -0.35 -18.17
C SER A 127 -0.48 -1.04 -19.51
N ARG A 128 0.41 -0.85 -20.50
CA ARG A 128 0.31 -1.47 -21.83
C ARG A 128 0.49 -2.99 -21.78
N ASP A 129 1.52 -3.46 -21.08
CA ASP A 129 1.86 -4.89 -21.03
C ASP A 129 0.79 -5.68 -20.26
N TRP A 130 0.18 -5.09 -19.24
CA TRP A 130 -0.87 -5.73 -18.45
C TRP A 130 -2.15 -5.88 -19.26
N GLU A 131 -2.56 -4.83 -19.98
CA GLU A 131 -3.69 -4.89 -20.90
C GLU A 131 -3.45 -5.91 -22.01
N SER A 132 -2.28 -5.87 -22.65
CA SER A 132 -1.89 -6.82 -23.69
C SER A 132 -1.90 -8.28 -23.20
N ARG A 133 -1.39 -8.53 -21.99
CA ARG A 133 -1.28 -9.90 -21.46
C ARG A 133 -2.58 -10.44 -20.87
N TYR A 134 -3.39 -9.59 -20.27
CA TYR A 134 -4.51 -10.01 -19.44
C TYR A 134 -5.89 -9.49 -19.89
N GLY A 135 -5.94 -8.64 -20.91
CA GLY A 135 -7.17 -8.05 -21.43
C GLY A 135 -7.84 -7.08 -20.47
N VAL A 136 -7.10 -6.51 -19.50
CA VAL A 136 -7.64 -5.59 -18.51
C VAL A 136 -6.79 -4.33 -18.47
N LYS A 137 -7.39 -3.19 -18.82
CA LYS A 137 -6.74 -1.88 -18.74
C LYS A 137 -6.62 -1.42 -17.27
N PRO A 138 -5.42 -1.13 -16.74
CA PRO A 138 -5.30 -0.58 -15.40
C PRO A 138 -5.85 0.83 -15.29
N TYR A 139 -6.59 1.13 -14.23
CA TYR A 139 -7.09 2.47 -13.90
C TYR A 139 -6.24 3.14 -12.84
N LEU A 140 -5.79 2.38 -11.84
CA LEU A 140 -4.93 2.87 -10.77
C LEU A 140 -3.83 1.88 -10.46
N LEU A 141 -2.69 2.42 -10.04
CA LEU A 141 -1.57 1.69 -9.49
C LEU A 141 -1.48 2.04 -8.00
N GLU A 142 -1.16 1.07 -7.15
CA GLU A 142 -0.98 1.24 -5.71
C GLU A 142 0.37 0.67 -5.26
N THR A 143 0.97 1.25 -4.22
CA THR A 143 2.14 0.70 -3.52
C THR A 143 2.04 0.97 -2.04
N PHE A 144 2.78 0.19 -1.23
CA PHE A 144 2.79 0.30 0.23
C PHE A 144 4.21 0.53 0.73
N ILE A 145 4.44 1.69 1.31
CA ILE A 145 5.75 2.10 1.81
C ILE A 145 5.78 1.94 3.33
N ASP A 146 6.84 1.32 3.83
CA ASP A 146 7.08 1.19 5.25
C ASP A 146 7.81 2.47 5.74
N PRO A 147 7.13 3.37 6.48
CA PRO A 147 7.69 4.67 6.84
C PRO A 147 8.88 4.55 7.81
N GLU A 148 9.03 3.43 8.52
CA GLU A 148 10.20 3.17 9.38
C GLU A 148 11.49 2.95 8.56
N ARG A 149 11.35 2.64 7.25
CA ARG A 149 12.47 2.25 6.39
C ARG A 149 12.70 3.21 5.24
N PHE A 150 11.63 3.76 4.68
CA PHE A 150 11.69 4.54 3.45
C PHE A 150 10.79 5.76 3.55
N SER A 151 11.29 6.88 3.07
CA SER A 151 10.50 8.13 3.02
C SER A 151 9.50 8.18 1.87
N GLY A 152 9.50 7.22 0.93
CA GLY A 152 8.64 7.24 -0.26
C GLY A 152 9.01 8.28 -1.33
N SER A 153 10.18 8.93 -1.21
CA SER A 153 10.59 10.04 -2.06
C SER A 153 10.62 9.72 -3.57
N SER A 154 11.05 8.51 -3.94
CA SER A 154 11.11 8.08 -5.35
C SER A 154 9.73 7.98 -5.99
N TYR A 155 8.72 7.52 -5.24
CA TYR A 155 7.34 7.44 -5.71
C TYR A 155 6.74 8.85 -5.85
N ARG A 156 6.92 9.73 -4.86
CA ARG A 156 6.46 11.13 -4.97
C ARG A 156 7.09 11.84 -6.16
N ALA A 157 8.41 11.71 -6.34
CA ALA A 157 9.12 12.29 -7.47
C ALA A 157 8.71 11.69 -8.82
N ALA A 158 8.13 10.48 -8.84
CA ALA A 158 7.55 9.85 -10.03
C ALA A 158 6.07 10.21 -10.24
N GLY A 159 5.50 11.12 -9.46
CA GLY A 159 4.12 11.60 -9.59
C GLY A 159 3.07 10.79 -8.82
N TRP A 160 3.49 9.92 -7.89
CA TRP A 160 2.54 9.17 -7.06
C TRP A 160 2.04 10.03 -5.89
N GLN A 161 0.77 9.84 -5.54
CA GLN A 161 0.07 10.59 -4.52
C GLN A 161 -0.10 9.75 -3.24
N PRO A 162 0.29 10.26 -2.05
CA PRO A 162 -0.06 9.62 -0.79
C PRO A 162 -1.56 9.79 -0.51
N ILE A 163 -2.24 8.72 -0.11
CA ILE A 163 -3.71 8.71 0.09
C ILE A 163 -4.14 8.20 1.47
N GLY A 164 -3.20 8.04 2.40
CA GLY A 164 -3.42 7.55 3.75
C GLY A 164 -2.60 6.30 4.04
N SER A 165 -3.07 5.49 4.99
CA SER A 165 -2.28 4.41 5.57
C SER A 165 -3.03 3.09 5.63
N THR A 166 -2.29 1.99 5.67
CA THR A 166 -2.84 0.66 5.97
C THR A 166 -3.14 0.55 7.47
N LYS A 167 -3.99 -0.41 7.87
CA LYS A 167 -4.34 -0.62 9.29
C LYS A 167 -3.36 -1.51 10.07
N GLY A 168 -2.23 -1.91 9.49
CA GLY A 168 -1.26 -2.78 10.16
C GLY A 168 -1.72 -4.24 10.33
N TYR A 169 -2.40 -4.80 9.33
CA TYR A 169 -2.80 -6.21 9.30
C TYR A 169 -2.07 -6.98 8.21
N GLU A 170 -1.81 -8.25 8.47
CA GLU A 170 -1.39 -9.23 7.47
C GLU A 170 -2.51 -10.23 7.18
N LYS A 171 -2.52 -10.75 5.94
CA LYS A 171 -3.45 -11.81 5.53
C LYS A 171 -2.88 -13.18 5.93
N LEU A 172 -3.69 -13.99 6.61
CA LEU A 172 -3.41 -15.40 6.86
C LEU A 172 -4.21 -16.30 5.91
N LYS A 173 -3.96 -17.61 5.93
CA LYS A 173 -4.79 -18.58 5.18
C LYS A 173 -6.28 -18.46 5.57
N LYS A 174 -6.54 -18.26 6.87
CA LYS A 174 -7.87 -17.99 7.44
C LYS A 174 -7.78 -16.66 8.20
N GLY A 175 -8.49 -15.64 7.72
CA GLY A 175 -8.59 -14.34 8.40
C GLY A 175 -7.36 -13.43 8.27
N TYR A 176 -7.25 -12.51 9.22
CA TYR A 176 -6.24 -11.46 9.27
C TYR A 176 -5.65 -11.38 10.67
N ARG A 177 -4.35 -11.12 10.77
CA ARG A 177 -3.66 -10.87 12.04
C ARG A 177 -3.24 -9.42 12.11
N TYR A 178 -3.54 -8.76 13.22
CA TYR A 178 -3.01 -7.44 13.51
C TYR A 178 -1.56 -7.53 13.97
N HIS A 179 -0.68 -6.70 13.42
CA HIS A 179 0.74 -6.64 13.77
C HIS A 179 1.26 -5.22 14.02
N GLY A 180 0.39 -4.20 13.98
CA GLY A 180 0.74 -2.80 14.28
C GLY A 180 1.62 -2.08 13.26
N LYS A 181 2.36 -2.80 12.40
CA LYS A 181 3.21 -2.21 11.33
C LYS A 181 2.38 -1.53 10.23
N VAL A 182 2.11 -0.24 10.41
CA VAL A 182 1.39 0.60 9.46
C VAL A 182 2.29 0.95 8.27
N LYS A 183 1.68 1.04 7.09
CA LYS A 183 2.35 1.43 5.84
C LYS A 183 1.63 2.60 5.21
N GLU A 184 2.38 3.55 4.66
CA GLU A 184 1.82 4.60 3.80
C GLU A 184 1.36 3.99 2.48
N VAL A 185 0.22 4.45 1.99
CA VAL A 185 -0.38 4.02 0.73
C VAL A 185 -0.23 5.13 -0.29
N TYR A 186 0.40 4.80 -1.41
CA TYR A 186 0.54 5.69 -2.54
C TYR A 186 -0.25 5.14 -3.72
N VAL A 187 -0.82 6.04 -4.52
CA VAL A 187 -1.48 5.70 -5.77
C VAL A 187 -0.98 6.53 -6.93
N TYR A 188 -1.06 5.96 -8.12
CA TYR A 188 -0.88 6.65 -9.38
C TYR A 188 -2.13 6.42 -10.24
N VAL A 189 -2.76 7.50 -10.70
CA VAL A 189 -3.94 7.44 -11.57
C VAL A 189 -3.45 7.26 -13.01
N VAL A 190 -3.90 6.19 -13.67
CA VAL A 190 -3.56 5.88 -15.07
C VAL A 190 -4.68 6.33 -16.00
N GLU A 191 -5.92 6.11 -15.58
CA GLU A 191 -7.12 6.55 -16.27
C GLU A 191 -7.76 7.66 -15.45
N GLU A 192 -7.64 8.92 -15.89
CA GLU A 192 -8.16 10.08 -15.14
C GLU A 192 -9.69 10.01 -14.98
N GLU A 193 -10.37 9.43 -15.96
CA GLU A 193 -11.83 9.35 -16.03
C GLU A 193 -12.40 8.11 -15.34
N PHE A 194 -11.57 7.38 -14.58
CA PHE A 194 -11.96 6.11 -13.96
C PHE A 194 -13.20 6.23 -13.07
N ARG A 195 -13.38 7.38 -12.41
CA ARG A 195 -14.54 7.63 -11.55
C ARG A 195 -15.84 7.67 -12.33
N ARG A 196 -15.84 8.33 -13.49
CA ARG A 196 -16.98 8.35 -14.42
C ARG A 196 -17.25 6.96 -15.00
N ILE A 197 -16.22 6.21 -15.35
CA ILE A 197 -16.33 4.84 -15.86
C ILE A 197 -16.95 3.89 -14.81
N ILE A 198 -16.50 4.00 -13.55
CA ILE A 198 -17.00 3.18 -12.43
C ILE A 198 -18.40 3.64 -11.98
N GLY A 199 -18.76 4.90 -12.24
CA GLY A 199 -19.95 5.54 -11.70
C GLY A 199 -19.82 5.84 -10.20
N CYS A 200 -18.65 6.31 -9.76
CA CYS A 200 -18.41 6.67 -8.36
C CYS A 200 -17.95 8.12 -8.21
N GLU A 201 -18.32 8.74 -7.10
CA GLU A 201 -17.87 10.09 -6.72
C GLU A 201 -16.77 10.02 -5.67
N ARG A 202 -15.87 10.99 -5.66
CA ARG A 202 -14.79 11.05 -4.68
C ARG A 202 -15.38 11.17 -3.29
N ARG A 203 -15.02 10.25 -2.40
CA ARG A 203 -15.32 10.38 -0.97
C ARG A 203 -14.16 11.09 -0.28
N SER A 204 -14.46 11.96 0.66
CA SER A 204 -13.46 12.45 1.59
C SER A 204 -12.94 11.26 2.39
N TYR A 205 -11.62 11.13 2.52
CA TYR A 205 -11.06 10.25 3.55
C TYR A 205 -11.61 10.78 4.88
N PRO A 206 -12.06 9.92 5.82
CA PRO A 206 -12.48 10.41 7.13
C PRO A 206 -11.32 11.23 7.67
N GLN A 207 -11.54 12.52 7.92
CA GLN A 207 -10.58 13.25 8.73
C GLN A 207 -10.50 12.47 10.03
N GLU A 208 -9.28 12.11 10.45
CA GLU A 208 -9.10 11.42 11.72
C GLU A 208 -9.93 12.17 12.76
N GLY A 209 -10.98 11.51 13.26
CA GLY A 209 -11.78 12.06 14.33
C GLY A 209 -10.80 12.43 15.43
N SER A 210 -10.88 13.68 15.88
CA SER A 210 -10.04 14.29 16.91
C SER A 210 -9.60 13.24 17.93
N LEU A 211 -8.29 13.15 18.19
CA LEU A 211 -7.77 12.43 19.34
C LEU A 211 -8.34 13.10 20.60
N THR A 212 -9.49 12.66 21.08
CA THR A 212 -10.01 13.12 22.37
C THR A 212 -9.28 12.37 23.47
N THR A 213 -8.22 12.97 24.01
CA THR A 213 -7.71 12.61 25.33
C THR A 213 -8.71 13.16 26.36
N HIS A 214 -9.75 12.40 26.69
CA HIS A 214 -10.51 12.68 27.91
C HIS A 214 -9.72 12.14 29.11
N LYS A 215 -9.26 13.06 29.96
CA LYS A 215 -8.82 12.77 31.33
C LYS A 215 -10.03 12.92 32.23
N GLU A 216 -10.53 11.82 32.78
CA GLU A 216 -11.33 11.85 34.01
C GLU A 216 -10.57 11.06 35.09
N GLU A 217 -10.26 11.78 36.17
CA GLU A 217 -9.74 11.33 37.47
C GLU A 217 -8.69 10.21 37.49
N ARG A 218 -7.41 10.64 37.46
CA ARG A 218 -6.16 9.96 37.88
C ARG A 218 -5.85 8.55 37.35
N LEU A 219 -6.69 7.91 36.54
CA LEU A 219 -6.41 6.60 35.95
C LEU A 219 -6.25 6.70 34.43
N PRO A 220 -5.10 6.29 33.86
CA PRO A 220 -4.93 6.20 32.40
C PRO A 220 -5.75 5.01 31.87
N MET A 221 -6.99 5.24 31.45
CA MET A 221 -7.72 4.24 30.67
C MET A 221 -7.20 4.20 29.23
N MET A 222 -6.57 3.09 28.84
CA MET A 222 -6.25 2.80 27.43
C MET A 222 -7.48 2.27 26.69
N ILE A 223 -8.42 3.14 26.32
CA ILE A 223 -9.40 2.82 25.28
C ILE A 223 -8.85 3.32 23.94
N GLN A 224 -8.13 2.45 23.25
CA GLN A 224 -7.45 2.81 22.00
C GLN A 224 -8.39 2.98 20.79
N LYS A 225 -9.66 2.56 20.89
CA LYS A 225 -10.67 2.66 19.81
C LYS A 225 -12.06 2.25 20.31
N VAL A 226 -12.98 3.19 20.35
CA VAL A 226 -14.40 2.89 20.10
C VAL A 226 -14.75 3.60 18.81
N GLY A 227 -14.93 2.83 17.74
CA GLY A 227 -15.53 3.36 16.53
C GLY A 227 -16.99 3.63 16.83
N TYR A 228 -17.29 4.85 17.25
CA TYR A 228 -18.65 5.30 17.49
C TYR A 228 -19.23 5.85 16.18
N ASN A 229 -20.32 5.25 15.71
CA ASN A 229 -21.10 5.79 14.61
C ASN A 229 -22.36 6.42 15.21
N PRO A 230 -22.47 7.77 15.24
CA PRO A 230 -23.61 8.45 15.85
C PRO A 230 -24.94 8.12 15.18
N ASP A 231 -24.92 7.71 13.91
CA ASP A 231 -26.11 7.36 13.14
C ASP A 231 -26.70 5.99 13.52
N LEU A 232 -26.01 5.21 14.38
CA LEU A 232 -26.52 3.92 14.89
C LEU A 232 -27.36 4.07 16.17
N ILE A 233 -27.32 5.24 16.81
CA ILE A 233 -28.08 5.50 18.03
C ILE A 233 -29.18 6.49 17.69
N ASP A 234 -30.42 6.10 17.93
CA ASP A 234 -31.56 7.01 17.85
C ASP A 234 -31.57 7.91 19.10
N TRP A 235 -30.89 9.05 18.99
CA TRP A 235 -30.77 10.05 20.06
C TRP A 235 -32.11 10.62 20.51
N ALA A 236 -33.14 10.56 19.65
CA ALA A 236 -34.47 11.06 19.99
C ALA A 236 -35.23 10.11 20.94
N GLY A 237 -34.82 8.84 21.04
CA GLY A 237 -35.45 7.82 21.88
C GLY A 237 -34.78 7.57 23.23
N ILE A 238 -33.73 8.32 23.59
CA ILE A 238 -33.01 8.10 24.86
C ILE A 238 -33.66 8.93 25.97
N GLU A 239 -34.51 8.28 26.76
CA GLU A 239 -35.09 8.86 27.97
C GLU A 239 -34.03 8.99 29.10
N LYS A 240 -34.20 9.96 30.01
CA LYS A 240 -33.26 10.21 31.13
C LYS A 240 -33.01 8.96 31.99
N GLU A 241 -34.00 8.09 32.11
CA GLU A 241 -33.94 6.85 32.89
C GLU A 241 -33.08 5.77 32.22
N VAL A 242 -32.94 5.80 30.90
CA VAL A 242 -32.06 4.92 30.14
C VAL A 242 -30.60 5.34 30.34
N VAL A 243 -30.35 6.65 30.36
CA VAL A 243 -29.01 7.21 30.65
C VAL A 243 -28.53 6.80 32.04
N GLY A 244 -29.41 6.88 33.04
CA GLY A 244 -29.10 6.44 34.41
C GLY A 244 -28.71 4.96 34.49
N ARG A 245 -29.49 4.08 33.84
CA ARG A 245 -29.19 2.64 33.80
C ARG A 245 -27.88 2.32 33.08
N ILE A 246 -27.59 2.99 31.96
CA ILE A 246 -26.34 2.81 31.23
C ILE A 246 -25.14 3.20 32.11
N ALA A 247 -25.25 4.28 32.87
CA ALA A 247 -24.20 4.71 33.79
C ALA A 247 -23.95 3.67 34.91
N GLU A 248 -25.00 3.12 35.51
CA GLU A 248 -24.90 2.07 36.53
C GLU A 248 -24.28 0.77 35.99
N GLU A 249 -24.68 0.34 34.78
CA GLU A 249 -24.11 -0.84 34.12
C GLU A 249 -22.63 -0.65 33.77
N LEU A 250 -22.24 0.55 33.32
CA LEU A 250 -20.83 0.88 33.05
C LEU A 250 -19.97 0.83 34.31
N VAL A 251 -20.47 1.39 35.42
CA VAL A 251 -19.80 1.33 36.73
C VAL A 251 -19.68 -0.12 37.21
N SER A 252 -20.74 -0.91 37.06
CA SER A 252 -20.75 -2.32 37.44
C SER A 252 -19.77 -3.14 36.60
N PHE A 253 -19.74 -2.92 35.29
CA PHE A 253 -18.79 -3.54 34.37
C PHE A 253 -17.34 -3.22 34.75
N HIS A 254 -17.02 -1.95 35.06
CA HIS A 254 -15.66 -1.58 35.46
C HIS A 254 -15.21 -2.24 36.77
N ARG A 255 -16.12 -2.44 37.74
CA ARG A 255 -15.79 -3.13 38.99
C ARG A 255 -15.34 -4.58 38.75
N LEU A 256 -15.85 -5.25 37.72
CA LEU A 256 -15.45 -6.63 37.38
C LEU A 256 -13.97 -6.76 37.00
N PHE A 257 -13.33 -5.68 36.58
CA PHE A 257 -11.91 -5.66 36.19
C PHE A 257 -11.02 -4.93 37.20
N GLY A 258 -11.56 -4.49 38.34
CA GLY A 258 -10.83 -3.71 39.35
C GLY A 258 -9.58 -4.43 39.89
N ASP A 259 -9.60 -5.77 39.89
CA ASP A 259 -8.48 -6.59 40.35
C ASP A 259 -7.40 -6.80 39.28
N CYS A 260 -7.70 -6.56 38.01
CA CYS A 260 -6.76 -6.73 36.91
C CYS A 260 -5.74 -5.58 36.77
N PHE A 261 -5.93 -4.50 37.54
CA PHE A 261 -5.13 -3.28 37.45
C PHE A 261 -4.50 -2.87 38.80
N ARG A 262 -4.38 -3.81 39.74
CA ARG A 262 -3.61 -3.66 40.98
C ARG A 262 -2.18 -4.19 40.84
#